data_AF-A0A7C7LRD8-F1
#
_entry.id   AF-A0A7C7LRD8-F1
#
_cell.length_a   1.000
_cell.length_b   1.000
_cell.length_c   1.000
_cell.angle_alpha   90.00
_cell.angle_beta   90.00
_cell.angle_gamma   90.00
#
_symmetry.space_group_name_H-M   'P 1'
#
loop_
_entity.id
_entity.type
_entity.pdbx_description
1 polymer ?
#
loop_
_entity_poly.entity_id
_entity_poly.type
_entity_poly.pdbx_seq_one_letter_code
_entity_poly.pdbx_strand_id
1 'polypeptide(L)' 'MATIRKRNGRYHVQVRRRGRRSINHTFDRLTAARAWVNQVGRDMEAVTCRKQTNHITVAALLTRYQQTVLPLLKGSKA' A
#
# COMPACT_ATOMS: atom_id res chain seq x y z
N MET A 1 -11.02 11.30 -5.32
CA MET A 1 -11.93 12.30 -4.73
C MET A 1 -12.37 11.84 -3.34
N ALA A 2 -12.25 12.71 -2.34
CA ALA A 2 -12.77 12.48 -1.00
C ALA A 2 -13.93 13.44 -0.71
N THR A 3 -14.99 12.94 -0.08
CA THR A 3 -16.21 13.69 0.24
C THR A 3 -16.58 13.46 1.69
N ILE A 4 -16.80 14.53 2.45
CA ILE A 4 -17.27 14.49 3.84
C ILE A 4 -18.67 15.11 3.85
N ARG A 5 -19.67 14.37 4.34
CA ARG A 5 -21.05 14.84 4.50
C ARG A 5 -21.48 14.68 5.95
N LYS A 6 -22.17 15.68 6.51
CA LYS A 6 -22.75 15.60 7.85
C LYS A 6 -24.21 15.12 7.74
N ARG A 7 -24.57 14.06 8.46
CA ARG A 7 -25.95 13.54 8.55
C ARG A 7 -26.21 13.08 9.98
N ASN A 8 -27.31 13.54 10.58
CA ASN A 8 -27.75 13.16 11.93
C ASN A 8 -26.65 13.35 12.99
N GLY A 9 -25.94 14.48 12.95
CA GLY A 9 -24.83 14.77 13.88
C GLY A 9 -23.53 14.02 13.59
N ARG A 10 -23.51 13.06 12.66
CA ARG A 10 -22.34 12.26 12.30
C ARG A 10 -21.75 12.68 10.96
N TYR A 11 -20.45 12.45 10.79
CA TYR A 11 -19.68 12.76 9.60
C TYR A 11 -19.44 11.47 8.80
N HIS A 12 -20.15 11.34 7.69
CA HIS A 12 -19.93 10.27 6.74
C HIS A 12 -18.88 10.71 5.72
N VAL A 13 -17.81 9.93 5.62
CA VAL A 13 -16.70 10.15 4.70
C VAL A 13 -16.72 9.10 3.61
N GLN A 14 -16.47 9.50 2.38
CA GLN A 14 -16.33 8.63 1.23
C GLN A 14 -15.09 9.00 0.42
N VAL A 15 -14.22 8.02 0.18
CA VAL A 15 -13.02 8.15 -0.64
C VAL A 15 -13.17 7.28 -1.88
N ARG A 16 -13.13 7.90 -3.05
CA ARG A 16 -13.28 7.28 -4.38
C ARG A 16 -12.01 7.48 -5.22
N ARG A 17 -11.57 6.41 -5.89
CA ARG A 17 -10.48 6.45 -6.87
C ARG A 17 -10.83 5.56 -8.06
N ARG A 18 -10.46 5.99 -9.28
CA ARG A 18 -10.73 5.22 -10.52
C ARG A 18 -10.06 3.85 -10.42
N GLY A 19 -10.80 2.79 -10.79
CA GLY A 19 -10.30 1.41 -10.76
C GLY A 19 -10.18 0.77 -9.38
N ARG A 20 -10.76 1.37 -8.32
CA ARG A 20 -10.83 0.77 -6.98
C ARG A 20 -12.23 0.90 -6.38
N ARG A 21 -12.57 -0.03 -5.47
CA ARG A 21 -13.79 0.06 -4.66
C ARG A 21 -13.74 1.32 -3.79
N SER A 22 -14.84 2.04 -3.72
CA SER A 22 -14.97 3.20 -2.83
C SER A 22 -14.96 2.76 -1.37
N ILE A 23 -14.19 3.46 -0.52
CA ILE A 23 -14.12 3.21 0.92
C ILE A 23 -14.93 4.28 1.64
N ASN A 24 -15.84 3.86 2.52
CA ASN A 24 -16.70 4.75 3.27
C ASN A 24 -16.54 4.49 4.77
N HIS A 25 -16.62 5.53 5.59
CA HIS A 25 -16.58 5.42 7.05
C HIS A 25 -17.41 6.53 7.69
N THR A 26 -17.88 6.31 8.93
CA THR A 26 -18.63 7.33 9.69
C THR A 26 -17.88 7.69 10.96
N PHE A 27 -17.87 8.97 11.31
CA PHE A 27 -17.18 9.53 12.48
C PHE A 27 -18.08 10.48 13.24
N ASP A 28 -17.88 10.61 14.54
CA ASP A 28 -18.65 11.57 15.35
C ASP A 28 -17.98 12.95 15.40
N ARG A 29 -16.67 13.02 15.10
CA ARG A 29 -15.87 14.26 15.08
C ARG A 29 -15.33 14.56 13.69
N LEU A 30 -15.39 15.83 13.28
CA LEU A 30 -14.86 16.29 11.99
C LEU A 30 -13.34 16.15 11.88
N THR A 31 -12.62 16.36 12.99
CA THR A 31 -11.17 16.22 13.05
C THR A 31 -10.72 14.79 12.76
N ALA A 32 -11.38 13.81 13.37
CA ALA A 32 -11.15 12.39 13.12
C ALA A 32 -11.43 12.02 11.65
N ALA A 33 -12.54 12.53 11.10
CA ALA A 33 -12.88 12.35 9.69
C ALA A 33 -11.78 12.88 8.74
N ARG A 34 -11.25 14.08 9.00
CA ARG A 34 -10.16 14.68 8.20
C ARG A 34 -8.86 13.88 8.30
N ALA A 35 -8.46 13.48 9.51
CA ALA A 35 -7.27 12.67 9.73
C ALA A 35 -7.36 11.33 8.98
N TRP A 36 -8.53 10.69 9.04
CA TRP A 36 -8.79 9.44 8.34
C TRP A 36 -8.75 9.60 6.81
N VAL A 37 -9.30 10.68 6.24
CA VAL A 37 -9.18 10.97 4.80
C VAL A 37 -7.71 11.01 4.37
N ASN A 38 -6.87 11.69 5.16
CA ASN A 38 -5.44 11.79 4.85
C ASN A 38 -4.75 10.44 4.95
N GLN A 39 -5.07 9.64 5.99
CA GLN A 39 -4.51 8.30 6.15
C GLN A 39 -4.90 7.39 4.98
N VAL A 40 -6.19 7.32 4.65
CA VAL A 40 -6.69 6.50 3.53
C VAL A 40 -6.14 7.00 2.20
N GLY A 41 -5.98 8.31 2.02
CA GLY A 41 -5.31 8.88 0.86
C GLY A 41 -3.90 8.33 0.69
N ARG A 42 -3.10 8.38 1.76
CA ARG A 42 -1.73 7.82 1.79
C ARG A 42 -1.72 6.32 1.57
N ASP A 43 -2.60 5.56 2.21
CA ASP A 43 -2.66 4.11 2.03
C ASP A 43 -3.03 3.74 0.59
N MET A 44 -3.97 4.49 -0.01
CA MET A 44 -4.32 4.29 -1.42
C MET A 44 -3.15 4.62 -2.36
N GLU A 45 -2.36 5.65 -2.04
CA GLU A 45 -1.16 6.04 -2.78
C GLU A 45 -0.02 5.01 -2.61
N ALA A 46 0.28 4.62 -1.38
CA ALA A 46 1.29 3.63 -1.03
C ALA A 46 0.99 2.26 -1.65
N VAL A 47 -0.29 1.83 -1.68
CA VAL A 47 -0.68 0.59 -2.38
C VAL A 47 -0.41 0.68 -3.90
N THR A 48 -0.48 1.86 -4.51
CA THR A 48 -0.03 2.03 -5.90
C THR A 48 1.46 1.78 -6.03
N CYS A 49 2.29 2.35 -5.14
CA CYS A 49 3.73 2.12 -5.13
C CYS A 49 4.10 0.66 -4.81
N ARG A 50 3.33 -0.01 -3.93
CA ARG A 50 3.62 -1.36 -3.43
C ARG A 50 3.24 -2.48 -4.41
N LYS A 51 2.40 -2.21 -5.42
CA LYS A 51 2.11 -3.16 -6.51
C LYS A 51 3.34 -3.51 -7.36
N GLN A 52 4.43 -2.76 -7.21
CA GLN A 52 5.73 -3.08 -7.81
C GLN A 52 6.63 -3.93 -6.90
N THR A 53 6.09 -4.63 -5.90
CA THR A 53 6.82 -5.76 -5.31
C THR A 53 6.66 -6.92 -6.26
N ASN A 54 7.65 -7.09 -7.15
CA ASN A 54 7.86 -8.37 -7.80
C ASN A 54 7.86 -9.43 -6.69
N HIS A 55 6.99 -10.44 -6.80
CA HIS A 55 6.95 -11.57 -5.87
C HIS A 55 8.22 -12.39 -6.05
N ILE A 56 9.35 -11.87 -5.59
CA ILE A 56 10.62 -12.59 -5.57
C ILE A 56 10.58 -13.44 -4.31
N THR A 57 10.42 -14.75 -4.49
CA THR A 57 10.49 -15.70 -3.38
C THR A 57 11.92 -15.75 -2.83
N VAL A 58 12.06 -16.11 -1.55
CA VAL A 58 13.39 -16.30 -0.94
C VAL A 58 14.21 -17.33 -1.73
N ALA A 59 13.57 -18.37 -2.25
CA ALA A 59 14.18 -19.34 -3.15
C ALA A 59 14.78 -18.68 -4.41
N ALA A 60 14.03 -17.82 -5.10
CA ALA A 60 14.53 -17.12 -6.28
C ALA A 60 15.73 -16.20 -5.97
N LEU A 61 15.75 -15.57 -4.78
CA LEU A 61 16.90 -14.79 -4.32
C LEU A 61 18.14 -15.66 -4.09
N LEU A 62 17.97 -16.81 -3.44
CA LEU A 62 19.07 -17.75 -3.18
C LEU A 62 19.65 -18.32 -4.48
N THR A 63 18.79 -18.73 -5.42
CA THR A 63 19.22 -19.23 -6.73
C THR A 63 20.02 -18.17 -7.49
N ARG A 64 19.55 -16.92 -7.50
CA ARG A 64 20.28 -15.80 -8.13
C ARG A 64 21.63 -15.56 -7.44
N TYR A 65 21.66 -15.58 -6.12
CA TYR A 65 22.90 -15.39 -5.37
C TYR A 65 23.92 -16.49 -5.70
N GLN A 66 23.47 -17.75 -5.78
CA GLN A 66 24.29 -18.89 -6.18
C GLN A 66 24.86 -18.75 -7.59
N GLN A 67 24.10 -18.20 -8.54
CA GLN A 67 24.54 -18.09 -9.93
C GLN A 67 25.38 -16.84 -10.20
N THR A 68 25.11 -15.74 -9.51
CA THR A 68 25.76 -14.44 -9.80
C THR A 68 26.95 -14.15 -8.89
N VAL A 69 26.86 -14.50 -7.60
CA VAL A 69 27.84 -14.07 -6.60
C VAL A 69 28.83 -15.18 -6.28
N LEU A 70 28.37 -16.42 -6.08
CA LEU A 70 29.27 -17.53 -5.73
C LEU A 70 30.38 -17.79 -6.76
N PRO A 71 30.15 -17.71 -8.08
CA PRO A 71 31.21 -17.97 -9.06
C PRO A 71 32.33 -16.93 -9.04
N LEU A 72 32.03 -15.70 -8.58
CA LEU A 72 32.98 -14.59 -8.48
C LEU A 72 33.81 -14.63 -7.18
N LEU A 73 33.40 -15.43 -6.21
CA LEU A 73 34.10 -15.57 -4.94
C LEU A 73 35.26 -16.55 -5.08
N LYS A 74 36.36 -16.24 -4.40
CA LYS A 74 37.68 -16.90 -4.50
C LYS A 74 37.71 -18.37 -4.03
N GLY A 75 36.56 -18.99 -3.77
CA GLY A 75 36.38 -20.36 -3.30
C GLY A 75 35.35 -21.18 -4.10
N SER A 76 34.92 -20.71 -5.28
CA SER A 76 34.11 -21.53 -6.19
C SER A 76 34.94 -22.73 -6.65
N LYS A 77 34.62 -23.91 -6.11
CA LYS A 77 35.22 -25.17 -6.57
C LYS A 77 34.76 -25.44 -8.00
N ALA A 78 35.73 -25.62 -8.90
CA ALA A 78 35.54 -26.21 -10.22
C ALA A 78 35.07 -27.67 -10.11
#